data_AF-A0A6N6M9L1-F1
#
_entry.id   AF-A0A6N6M9L1-F1
#
_cell.length_a   1.000
_cell.length_b   1.000
_cell.length_c   1.000
_cell.angle_alpha   90.00
_cell.angle_beta   90.00
_cell.angle_gamma   90.00
#
_symmetry.space_group_name_H-M   'P 1'
#
loop_
_entity.id
_entity.type
_entity.pdbx_description
1 polymer ?
#
loop_
_entity_poly.entity_id
_entity_poly.type
_entity_poly.pdbx_seq_one_letter_code
_entity_poly.pdbx_strand_id
1 'polypeptide(L)'
;MNINGKNEVNYFGQNRNSFGNAINCYIWDLTKNLIMRKAWLFIALAIPFLWVACEQDTLNQSIPKDQPLDENWKKGDSVPIVSNFYFQGKIDSQMYTIQYAINNYGVLFDSIKYGLCDTSNNFMGFNTTLGSAMNNSLTLKFLSCIPDSADSITNRSSIYLGAYPFGSHDLTNFREGVKVEWVDEQGTTWSSRPGTGASSNFRFQILDMAPDTTSLGDIYVTGVMDLRLYNGTQSIPVERGEFRLPLNGF
;
A
#
# COMPACT_ATOMS: atom_id res chain seq x y z
N MET A 1 28.47 -31.20 -39.38
CA MET A 1 27.48 -30.59 -40.29
C MET A 1 27.30 -29.13 -39.89
N ASN A 2 27.00 -28.25 -40.86
CA ASN A 2 27.15 -26.79 -40.71
C ASN A 2 26.03 -26.06 -41.49
N ILE A 3 25.08 -25.44 -40.77
CA ILE A 3 24.08 -24.45 -41.23
C ILE A 3 23.72 -23.66 -39.95
N ASN A 4 23.98 -22.38 -39.67
CA ASN A 4 24.17 -21.11 -40.40
C ASN A 4 22.85 -20.30 -40.64
N GLY A 5 22.85 -19.03 -40.21
CA GLY A 5 21.68 -18.10 -40.20
C GLY A 5 21.53 -17.41 -38.82
N LYS A 6 21.76 -16.11 -38.58
CA LYS A 6 21.85 -14.92 -39.46
C LYS A 6 20.57 -14.65 -40.27
N ASN A 7 20.00 -13.45 -40.37
CA ASN A 7 20.28 -12.13 -39.76
C ASN A 7 19.02 -11.71 -38.90
N GLU A 8 18.70 -10.48 -38.49
CA GLU A 8 19.17 -9.11 -38.81
C GLU A 8 18.89 -8.13 -37.64
N VAL A 9 19.12 -6.84 -37.86
CA VAL A 9 18.87 -5.70 -36.95
C VAL A 9 18.01 -4.67 -37.69
N ASN A 10 17.13 -3.94 -37.00
CA ASN A 10 16.61 -2.66 -37.52
C ASN A 10 16.76 -1.55 -36.48
N TYR A 11 17.20 -0.39 -36.96
CA TYR A 11 17.55 0.81 -36.19
C TYR A 11 16.69 2.01 -36.65
N PHE A 12 16.80 3.10 -35.90
CA PHE A 12 16.44 4.50 -36.23
C PHE A 12 14.98 4.97 -36.11
N GLY A 13 14.85 6.14 -35.48
CA GLY A 13 13.59 6.82 -35.17
C GLY A 13 13.78 7.99 -34.19
N GLN A 14 14.76 8.85 -34.52
CA GLN A 14 15.04 10.18 -33.95
C GLN A 14 13.78 10.97 -33.52
N ASN A 15 13.70 11.53 -32.30
CA ASN A 15 14.35 12.77 -31.80
C ASN A 15 13.64 14.07 -32.25
N ARG A 16 13.09 14.84 -31.28
CA ARG A 16 13.20 16.32 -31.10
C ARG A 16 11.97 16.97 -30.41
N ASN A 17 12.28 17.91 -29.51
CA ASN A 17 11.54 19.17 -29.22
C ASN A 17 10.13 19.04 -28.60
N SER A 18 9.58 20.00 -27.84
CA SER A 18 10.11 21.22 -27.18
C SER A 18 9.00 21.83 -26.29
N PHE A 19 9.38 22.60 -25.26
CA PHE A 19 8.66 23.71 -24.61
C PHE A 19 7.12 23.83 -24.74
N GLY A 20 6.42 23.91 -23.60
CA GLY A 20 5.00 24.30 -23.58
C GLY A 20 4.37 24.45 -22.20
N ASN A 21 4.78 25.47 -21.42
CA ASN A 21 3.99 25.92 -20.27
C ASN A 21 2.66 26.51 -20.76
N ALA A 22 1.52 26.00 -20.27
CA ALA A 22 0.21 26.61 -20.49
C ALA A 22 -0.66 26.46 -19.22
N ILE A 23 -0.67 27.52 -18.41
CA ILE A 23 -1.62 27.66 -17.30
C ILE A 23 -2.98 28.05 -17.90
N ASN A 24 -3.96 27.14 -17.83
CA ASN A 24 -5.31 27.38 -18.35
C ASN A 24 -6.25 27.82 -17.21
N CYS A 25 -6.26 29.11 -16.91
CA CYS A 25 -7.30 29.73 -16.07
C CYS A 25 -8.54 30.03 -16.93
N TYR A 26 -9.54 29.15 -16.90
CA TYR A 26 -10.85 29.43 -17.50
C TYR A 26 -11.69 30.32 -16.58
N ILE A 27 -11.79 31.61 -16.92
CA ILE A 27 -12.83 32.50 -16.39
C ILE A 27 -14.03 32.40 -17.34
N TRP A 28 -15.17 31.95 -16.81
CA TRP A 28 -16.44 31.99 -17.53
C TRP A 28 -17.08 33.37 -17.37
N ASP A 29 -17.05 34.17 -18.44
CA ASP A 29 -17.80 35.43 -18.52
C ASP A 29 -19.26 35.15 -18.94
N LEU A 30 -20.21 35.57 -18.10
CA LEU A 30 -21.64 35.40 -18.29
C LEU A 30 -22.37 36.74 -18.11
N THR A 31 -22.05 37.71 -18.98
CA THR A 31 -22.66 39.05 -18.96
C THR A 31 -23.44 39.41 -20.24
N LYS A 32 -24.60 38.76 -20.46
CA LYS A 32 -25.62 39.26 -21.40
C LYS A 32 -27.04 39.05 -20.89
N ASN A 33 -27.66 40.12 -20.38
CA ASN A 33 -28.94 40.63 -20.91
C ASN A 33 -29.31 41.96 -20.24
N LEU A 34 -29.29 43.05 -21.01
CA LEU A 34 -29.87 44.32 -20.61
C LEU A 34 -31.39 44.29 -20.79
N ILE A 35 -32.16 44.58 -19.73
CA ILE A 35 -33.51 45.13 -19.85
C ILE A 35 -33.60 46.40 -19.02
N MET A 36 -33.98 47.48 -19.68
CA MET A 36 -34.11 48.82 -19.08
C MET A 36 -35.22 48.89 -18.03
N ARG A 37 -34.98 49.60 -16.93
CA ARG A 37 -35.98 50.51 -16.35
C ARG A 37 -35.33 51.63 -15.53
N LYS A 38 -35.92 52.83 -15.63
CA LYS A 38 -35.38 54.08 -15.10
C LYS A 38 -35.57 54.17 -13.57
N ALA A 39 -34.52 54.54 -12.84
CA ALA A 39 -34.65 55.26 -11.56
C ALA A 39 -33.38 56.06 -11.21
N TRP A 40 -33.57 57.38 -11.07
CA TRP A 40 -32.95 58.29 -10.08
C TRP A 40 -31.48 58.11 -9.62
N LEU A 41 -30.68 59.14 -9.97
CA LEU A 41 -29.67 59.82 -9.14
C LEU A 41 -29.29 59.19 -7.79
N PHE A 42 -28.01 58.86 -7.60
CA PHE A 42 -27.13 59.50 -6.61
C PHE A 42 -25.65 59.28 -6.94
N ILE A 43 -24.81 60.27 -6.63
CA ILE A 43 -23.35 60.25 -6.84
C ILE A 43 -22.67 59.91 -5.51
N ALA A 44 -21.78 58.93 -5.48
CA ALA A 44 -20.73 58.81 -4.47
C ALA A 44 -19.55 57.98 -5.00
N LEU A 45 -18.34 58.55 -5.00
CA LEU A 45 -17.10 57.81 -5.27
C LEU A 45 -16.79 56.85 -4.11
N ALA A 46 -16.48 55.59 -4.41
CA ALA A 46 -16.00 54.61 -3.42
C ALA A 46 -15.12 53.50 -4.04
N ILE A 47 -14.00 53.89 -4.66
CA ILE A 47 -12.88 53.02 -5.05
C ILE A 47 -11.59 53.86 -4.83
N PRO A 48 -10.47 53.35 -4.27
CA PRO A 48 -10.12 51.95 -3.97
C PRO A 48 -9.77 51.68 -2.49
N PHE A 49 -9.67 50.39 -2.13
CA PHE A 49 -8.50 49.82 -1.42
C PHE A 49 -8.60 48.28 -1.40
N LEU A 50 -8.39 47.66 -2.56
CA LEU A 50 -8.13 46.22 -2.62
C LEU A 50 -6.68 45.98 -2.14
N TRP A 51 -6.53 45.79 -0.82
CA TRP A 51 -5.30 45.23 -0.25
C TRP A 51 -5.20 43.76 -0.65
N VAL A 52 -4.67 43.50 -1.83
CA VAL A 52 -4.10 42.19 -2.15
C VAL A 52 -2.80 42.08 -1.36
N ALA A 53 -2.92 41.63 -0.12
CA ALA A 53 -1.78 41.13 0.64
C ALA A 53 -1.34 39.81 -0.02
N CYS A 54 -0.51 39.90 -1.05
CA CYS A 54 0.39 38.80 -1.37
C CYS A 54 1.38 38.71 -0.21
N GLU A 55 1.10 37.86 0.77
CA GLU A 55 2.14 37.34 1.63
C GLU A 55 3.17 36.68 0.72
N GLN A 56 4.34 37.32 0.62
CA GLN A 56 5.48 36.72 -0.03
C GLN A 56 5.93 35.60 0.92
N ASP A 57 5.64 34.35 0.53
CA ASP A 57 6.07 33.18 1.28
C ASP A 57 7.60 33.24 1.43
N THR A 58 8.03 33.57 2.65
CA THR A 58 9.45 33.70 3.02
C THR A 58 9.95 32.41 3.66
N LEU A 59 9.32 31.27 3.36
CA LEU A 59 10.00 29.99 3.33
C LEU A 59 11.13 30.05 2.30
N ASN A 60 12.28 30.52 2.79
CA ASN A 60 13.60 30.39 2.20
C ASN A 60 14.01 28.90 2.20
N GLN A 61 13.27 28.09 1.43
CA GLN A 61 13.62 26.72 1.11
C GLN A 61 14.81 26.79 0.16
N SER A 62 15.99 26.85 0.76
CA SER A 62 17.31 26.64 0.17
C SER A 62 17.51 25.17 -0.27
N ILE A 63 16.45 24.53 -0.78
CA ILE A 63 16.47 23.22 -1.40
C ILE A 63 16.71 23.47 -2.89
N PRO A 64 17.89 23.14 -3.45
CA PRO A 64 18.16 23.34 -4.86
C PRO A 64 17.20 22.46 -5.68
N LYS A 65 16.34 23.09 -6.49
CA LYS A 65 15.28 22.39 -7.25
C LYS A 65 15.79 21.48 -8.38
N ASP A 66 17.09 21.52 -8.67
CA ASP A 66 17.71 20.92 -9.85
C ASP A 66 18.80 19.88 -9.52
N GLN A 67 18.84 19.34 -8.29
CA GLN A 67 19.66 18.15 -8.04
C GLN A 67 19.02 16.91 -8.68
N PRO A 68 19.82 16.07 -9.38
CA PRO A 68 19.32 14.79 -9.86
C PRO A 68 18.85 13.94 -8.67
N LEU A 69 17.82 13.11 -8.89
CA LEU A 69 17.26 12.24 -7.86
C LEU A 69 18.38 11.37 -7.24
N ASP A 70 18.73 11.61 -5.98
CA ASP A 70 19.74 10.82 -5.30
C ASP A 70 19.20 9.41 -5.03
N GLU A 71 19.67 8.44 -5.82
CA GLU A 71 19.36 7.01 -5.67
C GLU A 71 19.84 6.42 -4.33
N ASN A 72 20.59 7.19 -3.54
CA ASN A 72 21.06 6.83 -2.21
C ASN A 72 20.36 7.63 -1.09
N TRP A 73 19.38 8.48 -1.40
CA TRP A 73 18.63 9.24 -0.40
C TRP A 73 17.93 8.27 0.57
N LYS A 74 18.35 8.31 1.84
CA LYS A 74 18.03 7.37 2.94
C LYS A 74 18.71 5.99 2.97
N LYS A 75 19.71 5.69 2.14
CA LYS A 75 20.55 4.46 2.31
C LYS A 75 21.38 4.45 3.62
N GLY A 76 21.43 5.56 4.37
CA GLY A 76 22.07 5.66 5.69
C GLY A 76 21.14 5.55 6.90
N ASP A 77 19.82 5.71 6.73
CA ASP A 77 18.86 5.79 7.86
C ASP A 77 18.02 4.51 8.06
N SER A 78 18.20 3.50 7.20
CA SER A 78 17.57 2.19 7.40
C SER A 78 18.22 1.47 8.56
N VAL A 79 17.49 1.30 9.67
CA VAL A 79 17.87 0.38 10.76
C VAL A 79 18.21 -0.98 10.12
N PRO A 80 19.43 -1.51 10.30
CA PRO A 80 19.83 -2.73 9.61
C PRO A 80 18.94 -3.89 10.01
N ILE A 81 18.57 -4.71 9.02
CA ILE A 81 17.80 -5.93 9.26
C ILE A 81 18.76 -6.95 9.86
N VAL A 82 18.59 -7.22 11.16
CA VAL A 82 19.40 -8.11 11.99
C VAL A 82 18.60 -9.29 12.55
N SER A 83 17.27 -9.26 12.42
CA SER A 83 16.38 -10.36 12.82
C SER A 83 15.96 -11.20 11.62
N ASN A 84 15.79 -12.51 11.85
CA ASN A 84 15.29 -13.46 10.84
C ASN A 84 13.84 -13.15 10.40
N PHE A 85 13.09 -12.44 11.24
CA PHE A 85 11.71 -12.05 10.95
C PHE A 85 11.51 -10.55 11.08
N TYR A 86 10.96 -9.96 10.03
CA TYR A 86 10.85 -8.53 9.88
C TYR A 86 9.74 -8.11 8.91
N PHE A 87 9.38 -6.84 9.02
CA PHE A 87 8.74 -6.07 7.97
C PHE A 87 9.50 -4.74 7.82
N GLN A 88 9.78 -4.35 6.58
CA GLN A 88 10.29 -3.03 6.23
C GLN A 88 9.47 -2.46 5.08
N GLY A 89 9.14 -1.17 5.13
CA GLY A 89 8.41 -0.51 4.06
C GLY A 89 7.94 0.88 4.46
N LYS A 90 7.26 1.57 3.55
CA LYS A 90 6.55 2.81 3.88
C LYS A 90 5.11 2.50 4.24
N ILE A 91 4.63 3.11 5.31
CA ILE A 91 3.19 3.20 5.63
C ILE A 91 2.90 4.69 5.86
N ASP A 92 1.95 5.23 5.11
CA ASP A 92 1.62 6.67 5.08
C ASP A 92 2.85 7.60 4.98
N SER A 93 3.71 7.35 4.00
CA SER A 93 4.98 8.06 3.75
C SER A 93 6.08 7.90 4.83
N GLN A 94 5.77 7.37 6.01
CA GLN A 94 6.74 7.06 7.07
C GLN A 94 7.39 5.69 6.82
N MET A 95 8.72 5.62 6.93
CA MET A 95 9.45 4.34 6.90
C MET A 95 9.25 3.62 8.23
N TYR A 96 8.80 2.37 8.16
CA TYR A 96 8.79 1.44 9.28
C TYR A 96 9.82 0.33 9.06
N THR A 97 10.43 -0.13 10.14
CA THR A 97 11.27 -1.33 10.17
C THR A 97 10.99 -2.03 11.49
N ILE A 98 10.17 -3.07 11.41
CA ILE A 98 9.72 -3.88 12.53
C ILE A 98 10.50 -5.19 12.46
N GLN A 99 11.10 -5.60 13.58
CA GLN A 99 11.95 -6.78 13.63
C GLN A 99 11.65 -7.56 14.90
N TYR A 100 11.46 -8.88 14.77
CA TYR A 100 11.21 -9.76 15.90
C TYR A 100 12.35 -9.66 16.94
N ALA A 101 11.97 -9.62 18.22
CA ALA A 101 12.83 -9.47 19.40
C ALA A 101 13.60 -8.13 19.51
N ILE A 102 13.39 -7.19 18.59
CA ILE A 102 13.88 -5.80 18.70
C ILE A 102 12.73 -4.93 19.21
N ASN A 103 13.01 -3.91 20.04
CA ASN A 103 12.02 -2.94 20.54
C ASN A 103 10.70 -3.55 21.09
N ASN A 104 10.79 -4.73 21.70
CA ASN A 104 9.67 -5.52 22.23
C ASN A 104 8.62 -5.96 21.17
N TYR A 105 8.99 -6.06 19.89
CA TYR A 105 8.15 -6.69 18.87
C TYR A 105 8.24 -8.22 18.96
N GLY A 106 7.09 -8.87 19.17
CA GLY A 106 6.92 -10.31 19.12
C GLY A 106 6.23 -10.77 17.83
N VAL A 107 6.13 -12.09 17.65
CA VAL A 107 5.21 -12.69 16.68
C VAL A 107 4.11 -13.45 17.43
N LEU A 108 2.88 -13.33 16.95
CA LEU A 108 1.72 -14.11 17.39
C LEU A 108 1.12 -14.87 16.22
N PHE A 109 0.60 -16.06 16.48
CA PHE A 109 -0.10 -16.91 15.51
C PHE A 109 -1.51 -17.20 16.01
N ASP A 110 -2.46 -17.30 15.09
CA ASP A 110 -3.85 -17.66 15.40
C ASP A 110 -4.52 -18.33 14.20
N SER A 111 -5.47 -19.24 14.47
CA SER A 111 -6.25 -19.97 13.47
C SER A 111 -7.74 -19.81 13.78
N ILE A 112 -8.44 -18.99 12.98
CA ILE A 112 -9.83 -18.60 13.26
C ILE A 112 -10.79 -19.23 12.25
N LYS A 113 -11.79 -19.97 12.75
CA LYS A 113 -12.98 -20.36 11.98
C LYS A 113 -13.97 -19.21 11.93
N TYR A 114 -14.20 -18.66 10.74
CA TYR A 114 -15.15 -17.55 10.52
C TYR A 114 -16.56 -18.02 10.18
N GLY A 115 -16.70 -19.20 9.57
CA GLY A 115 -17.99 -19.75 9.17
C GLY A 115 -17.85 -20.95 8.25
N LEU A 116 -18.91 -21.23 7.50
CA LEU A 116 -18.95 -22.25 6.45
C LEU A 116 -18.80 -21.58 5.08
N CYS A 117 -18.05 -22.21 4.16
CA CYS A 117 -18.09 -21.87 2.74
C CYS A 117 -19.23 -22.61 2.02
N ASP A 118 -19.43 -23.87 2.40
CA ASP A 118 -20.47 -24.76 1.87
C ASP A 118 -20.85 -25.81 2.93
N THR A 119 -21.46 -26.92 2.51
CA THR A 119 -21.92 -28.00 3.40
C THR A 119 -20.81 -28.85 4.03
N SER A 120 -19.56 -28.69 3.60
CA SER A 120 -18.42 -29.57 3.90
C SER A 120 -17.08 -28.85 4.16
N ASN A 121 -17.03 -27.54 3.88
CA ASN A 121 -15.84 -26.72 4.00
C ASN A 121 -16.06 -25.51 4.92
N ASN A 122 -15.06 -25.25 5.77
CA ASN A 122 -14.97 -24.11 6.67
C ASN A 122 -14.21 -22.95 6.04
N PHE A 123 -14.72 -21.72 6.23
CA PHE A 123 -13.95 -20.52 5.95
C PHE A 123 -13.03 -20.22 7.14
N MET A 124 -11.73 -20.32 6.91
CA MET A 124 -10.70 -20.31 7.94
C MET A 124 -9.65 -19.24 7.64
N GLY A 125 -9.09 -18.65 8.70
CA GLY A 125 -7.99 -17.68 8.61
C GLY A 125 -6.79 -18.12 9.42
N PHE A 126 -5.64 -18.25 8.77
CA PHE A 126 -4.34 -18.48 9.40
C PHE A 126 -3.60 -17.14 9.51
N ASN A 127 -3.37 -16.69 10.73
CA ASN A 127 -2.88 -15.35 11.03
C ASN A 127 -1.44 -15.39 11.52
N THR A 128 -0.61 -14.48 11.02
CA THR A 128 0.68 -14.12 11.63
C THR A 128 0.72 -12.63 11.90
N THR A 129 1.03 -12.24 13.14
CA THR A 129 1.11 -10.84 13.56
C THR A 129 2.51 -10.53 14.07
N LEU A 130 3.21 -9.61 13.41
CA LEU A 130 4.45 -9.02 13.92
C LEU A 130 4.09 -7.69 14.58
N GLY A 131 4.21 -7.59 15.91
CA GLY A 131 3.66 -6.47 16.66
C GLY A 131 4.13 -6.38 18.12
N SER A 132 3.83 -5.26 18.76
CA SER A 132 4.08 -5.04 20.19
C SER A 132 2.85 -4.41 20.83
N ALA A 133 2.50 -4.82 22.05
CA ALA A 133 1.36 -4.26 22.78
C ALA A 133 1.49 -2.76 23.15
N MET A 134 2.69 -2.18 22.97
CA MET A 134 2.98 -0.76 23.24
C MET A 134 3.20 0.07 21.97
N ASN A 135 3.26 -0.56 20.79
CA ASN A 135 3.58 0.08 19.51
C ASN A 135 2.52 -0.30 18.46
N ASN A 136 2.86 -0.12 17.18
CA ASN A 136 2.12 -0.62 16.04
C ASN A 136 2.20 -2.17 15.89
N SER A 137 1.40 -2.71 14.97
CA SER A 137 1.48 -4.12 14.55
C SER A 137 1.03 -4.33 13.11
N LEU A 138 1.63 -5.32 12.45
CA LEU A 138 1.27 -5.79 11.12
C LEU A 138 0.76 -7.23 11.23
N THR A 139 -0.48 -7.47 10.81
CA THR A 139 -1.07 -8.81 10.73
C THR A 139 -1.31 -9.20 9.28
N LEU A 140 -0.86 -10.39 8.90
CA LEU A 140 -1.21 -11.06 7.65
C LEU A 140 -2.17 -12.21 7.97
N LYS A 141 -3.32 -12.26 7.30
CA LYS A 141 -4.32 -13.31 7.44
C LYS A 141 -4.48 -14.04 6.12
N PHE A 142 -4.15 -15.31 6.06
CA PHE A 142 -4.38 -16.18 4.90
C PHE A 142 -5.75 -16.82 5.03
N LEU A 143 -6.68 -16.42 4.16
CA LEU A 143 -8.08 -16.79 4.20
C LEU A 143 -8.38 -17.83 3.11
N SER A 144 -8.93 -18.98 3.48
CA SER A 144 -9.29 -20.04 2.53
C SER A 144 -10.48 -20.88 3.01
N CYS A 145 -11.18 -21.49 2.05
CA CYS A 145 -12.16 -22.55 2.26
C CYS A 145 -11.44 -23.90 2.34
N ILE A 146 -11.34 -24.47 3.55
CA ILE A 146 -10.72 -25.79 3.77
C ILE A 146 -11.74 -26.83 4.24
N PRO A 147 -11.58 -28.11 3.89
CA PRO A 147 -12.46 -29.18 4.37
C PRO A 147 -12.57 -29.25 5.90
N ASP A 148 -13.75 -29.58 6.41
CA ASP A 148 -13.97 -29.79 7.85
C ASP A 148 -13.13 -30.93 8.43
N SER A 149 -12.64 -31.84 7.58
CA SER A 149 -11.75 -32.95 7.91
C SER A 149 -10.28 -32.69 7.56
N ALA A 150 -9.89 -31.45 7.26
CA ALA A 150 -8.54 -31.11 6.82
C ALA A 150 -7.51 -31.29 7.95
N ASP A 151 -6.38 -31.90 7.60
CA ASP A 151 -5.20 -31.98 8.47
C ASP A 151 -4.28 -30.76 8.29
N SER A 152 -3.26 -30.63 9.13
CA SER A 152 -2.30 -29.51 9.08
C SER A 152 -1.56 -29.41 7.74
N ILE A 153 -1.38 -30.53 7.03
CA ILE A 153 -0.79 -30.58 5.69
C ILE A 153 -1.74 -29.93 4.66
N THR A 154 -3.02 -30.31 4.70
CA THR A 154 -4.07 -29.73 3.87
C THR A 154 -4.24 -28.24 4.15
N ASN A 155 -4.21 -27.84 5.43
CA ASN A 155 -4.34 -26.45 5.85
C ASN A 155 -3.16 -25.60 5.36
N ARG A 156 -1.93 -26.12 5.50
CA ARG A 156 -0.72 -25.49 4.93
C ARG A 156 -0.76 -25.38 3.40
N SER A 157 -1.44 -26.29 2.70
CA SER A 157 -1.56 -26.24 1.24
C SER A 157 -2.39 -25.05 0.71
N SER A 158 -3.16 -24.39 1.58
CA SER A 158 -3.82 -23.10 1.26
C SER A 158 -2.82 -21.95 1.02
N ILE A 159 -1.55 -22.13 1.42
CA ILE A 159 -0.48 -21.15 1.21
C ILE A 159 0.48 -21.61 0.10
N TYR A 160 0.71 -20.73 -0.88
CA TYR A 160 1.42 -21.00 -2.13
C TYR A 160 2.35 -19.84 -2.50
N LEU A 161 3.31 -20.10 -3.41
CA LEU A 161 4.19 -19.06 -3.96
C LEU A 161 3.47 -18.31 -5.09
N GLY A 162 3.60 -16.98 -5.13
CA GLY A 162 2.98 -16.15 -6.15
C GLY A 162 2.13 -15.01 -5.58
N ALA A 163 1.36 -14.37 -6.46
CA ALA A 163 0.53 -13.22 -6.14
C ALA A 163 -0.81 -13.65 -5.52
N TYR A 164 -1.19 -12.99 -4.43
CA TYR A 164 -2.46 -13.23 -3.76
C TYR A 164 -3.51 -12.17 -4.14
N PRO A 165 -4.78 -12.56 -4.34
CA PRO A 165 -5.88 -11.62 -4.26
C PRO A 165 -6.07 -11.13 -2.82
N PHE A 166 -6.60 -9.93 -2.64
CA PHE A 166 -7.07 -9.51 -1.32
C PHE A 166 -8.40 -10.18 -0.98
N GLY A 167 -8.45 -10.83 0.17
CA GLY A 167 -9.61 -11.56 0.69
C GLY A 167 -10.46 -10.74 1.67
N SER A 168 -11.50 -11.36 2.21
CA SER A 168 -12.24 -10.87 3.38
C SER A 168 -12.89 -12.00 4.18
N HIS A 169 -13.07 -11.76 5.48
CA HIS A 169 -13.82 -12.61 6.42
C HIS A 169 -15.15 -11.97 6.85
N ASP A 170 -15.62 -10.95 6.13
CA ASP A 170 -16.95 -10.37 6.39
C ASP A 170 -18.02 -11.44 6.15
N LEU A 171 -18.92 -11.67 7.13
CA LEU A 171 -19.94 -12.73 7.08
C LEU A 171 -20.87 -12.65 5.85
N THR A 172 -21.00 -11.48 5.25
CA THR A 172 -21.81 -11.24 4.04
C THR A 172 -21.04 -11.41 2.72
N ASN A 173 -19.72 -11.61 2.78
CA ASN A 173 -18.83 -11.65 1.63
C ASN A 173 -17.48 -12.33 1.97
N PHE A 174 -17.52 -13.60 2.37
CA PHE A 174 -16.30 -14.40 2.50
C PHE A 174 -15.57 -14.46 1.16
N ARG A 175 -14.27 -14.18 1.17
CA ARG A 175 -13.44 -14.20 -0.03
C ARG A 175 -12.03 -14.67 0.32
N GLU A 176 -11.60 -15.73 -0.32
CA GLU A 176 -10.25 -16.27 -0.18
C GLU A 176 -9.17 -15.25 -0.63
N GLY A 177 -7.96 -15.45 -0.11
CA GLY A 177 -6.80 -14.61 -0.40
C GLY A 177 -6.11 -14.13 0.87
N VAL A 178 -5.41 -13.01 0.79
CA VAL A 178 -4.75 -12.40 1.95
C VAL A 178 -5.54 -11.19 2.45
N LYS A 179 -5.65 -11.02 3.77
CA LYS A 179 -6.04 -9.76 4.39
C LYS A 179 -4.85 -9.22 5.17
N VAL A 180 -4.42 -8.01 4.84
CA VAL A 180 -3.36 -7.27 5.55
C VAL A 180 -4.05 -6.29 6.49
N GLU A 181 -3.66 -6.29 7.75
CA GLU A 181 -4.14 -5.36 8.77
C GLU A 181 -2.94 -4.68 9.44
N TRP A 182 -3.05 -3.37 9.65
CA TRP A 182 -2.09 -2.53 10.35
C TRP A 182 -2.79 -1.88 11.53
N VAL A 183 -2.22 -1.98 12.72
CA VAL A 183 -2.62 -1.16 13.86
C VAL A 183 -1.54 -0.10 14.05
N ASP A 184 -1.90 1.18 13.98
CA ASP A 184 -0.94 2.27 14.21
C ASP A 184 -0.67 2.53 15.70
N GLU A 185 0.23 3.47 15.97
CA GLU A 185 0.65 3.86 17.32
C GLU A 185 -0.49 4.52 18.14
N GLN A 186 -1.60 4.88 17.49
CA GLN A 186 -2.80 5.42 18.13
C GLN A 186 -3.87 4.33 18.36
N GLY A 187 -3.60 3.07 17.98
CA GLY A 187 -4.54 1.96 18.09
C GLY A 187 -5.57 1.89 16.96
N THR A 188 -5.44 2.70 15.91
CA THR A 188 -6.35 2.67 14.76
C THR A 188 -6.03 1.48 13.88
N THR A 189 -7.03 0.62 13.63
CA THR A 189 -6.87 -0.51 12.71
C THR A 189 -7.19 -0.09 11.28
N TRP A 190 -6.26 -0.37 10.36
CA TRP A 190 -6.36 -0.16 8.92
C TRP A 190 -6.30 -1.52 8.23
N SER A 191 -7.14 -1.76 7.22
CA SER A 191 -7.19 -3.08 6.56
C SER A 191 -7.24 -3.02 5.04
N SER A 192 -6.63 -4.01 4.38
CA SER A 192 -6.80 -4.24 2.94
C SER A 192 -8.23 -4.64 2.63
N ARG A 193 -8.74 -4.25 1.46
CA ARG A 193 -10.11 -4.57 1.02
C ARG A 193 -10.12 -5.58 -0.12
N PRO A 194 -11.12 -6.48 -0.17
CA PRO A 194 -11.28 -7.39 -1.29
C PRO A 194 -11.47 -6.63 -2.60
N GLY A 195 -10.81 -7.10 -3.67
CA GLY A 195 -10.94 -6.54 -5.02
C GLY A 195 -10.12 -5.27 -5.34
N THR A 196 -9.42 -4.66 -4.38
CA THR A 196 -8.52 -3.51 -4.70
C THR A 196 -7.30 -3.92 -5.52
N GLY A 197 -6.84 -5.17 -5.38
CA GLY A 197 -5.72 -5.76 -6.11
C GLY A 197 -5.93 -5.94 -7.62
N ALA A 198 -7.06 -5.48 -8.17
CA ALA A 198 -7.30 -5.40 -9.61
C ALA A 198 -6.69 -4.15 -10.27
N SER A 199 -6.18 -3.18 -9.50
CA SER A 199 -5.38 -2.08 -10.05
C SER A 199 -3.92 -2.51 -10.23
N SER A 200 -3.27 -2.08 -11.31
CA SER A 200 -1.89 -2.46 -11.69
C SER A 200 -0.82 -2.19 -10.63
N ASN A 201 -1.14 -1.37 -9.63
CA ASN A 201 -0.18 -0.85 -8.66
C ASN A 201 -0.31 -1.52 -7.28
N PHE A 202 -1.31 -2.40 -7.08
CA PHE A 202 -1.50 -3.10 -5.81
C PHE A 202 -1.23 -4.60 -5.95
N ARG A 203 -0.32 -5.12 -5.11
CA ARG A 203 0.07 -6.53 -5.05
C ARG A 203 0.36 -6.94 -3.61
N PHE A 204 0.12 -8.21 -3.33
CA PHE A 204 0.78 -8.95 -2.27
C PHE A 204 1.31 -10.23 -2.90
N GLN A 205 2.58 -10.56 -2.69
CA GLN A 205 3.23 -11.69 -3.34
C GLN A 205 4.17 -12.42 -2.38
N ILE A 206 4.00 -13.73 -2.26
CA ILE A 206 5.00 -14.61 -1.62
C ILE A 206 6.04 -14.98 -2.68
N LEU A 207 7.31 -14.76 -2.35
CA LEU A 207 8.48 -15.01 -3.21
C LEU A 207 9.24 -16.26 -2.81
N ASP A 208 9.33 -16.54 -1.51
CA ASP A 208 10.00 -17.72 -0.95
C ASP A 208 9.17 -18.30 0.22
N MET A 209 9.27 -19.62 0.39
CA MET A 209 8.69 -20.36 1.50
C MET A 209 9.58 -21.57 1.79
N ALA A 210 10.07 -21.68 3.02
CA ALA A 210 10.85 -22.83 3.47
C ALA A 210 10.59 -23.15 4.95
N PRO A 211 10.99 -24.34 5.45
CA PRO A 211 10.91 -24.67 6.87
C PRO A 211 11.60 -23.63 7.74
N ASP A 212 10.99 -23.27 8.87
CA ASP A 212 11.64 -22.43 9.87
C ASP A 212 12.54 -23.28 10.77
N THR A 213 13.75 -22.78 11.04
CA THR A 213 14.75 -23.40 11.92
C THR A 213 14.85 -22.73 13.27
N THR A 214 14.13 -21.62 13.49
CA THR A 214 14.16 -20.81 14.72
C THR A 214 13.12 -21.24 15.77
N SER A 215 12.33 -22.28 15.49
CA SER A 215 11.23 -22.80 16.32
C SER A 215 10.05 -21.83 16.57
N LEU A 216 9.93 -20.77 15.79
CA LEU A 216 8.80 -19.83 15.88
C LEU A 216 7.64 -20.29 14.99
N GLY A 217 7.92 -20.74 13.77
CA GLY A 217 6.94 -21.35 12.86
C GLY A 217 7.30 -22.78 12.47
N ASP A 218 6.39 -23.41 11.72
CA ASP A 218 6.70 -24.61 10.92
C ASP A 218 7.41 -24.22 9.62
N ILE A 219 7.06 -23.05 9.10
CA ILE A 219 7.65 -22.42 7.91
C ILE A 219 7.85 -20.94 8.16
N TYR A 220 8.66 -20.33 7.31
CA TYR A 220 8.59 -18.90 7.05
C TYR A 220 8.15 -18.64 5.61
N VAL A 221 7.59 -17.46 5.40
CA VAL A 221 7.32 -16.89 4.08
C VAL A 221 8.08 -15.57 3.94
N THR A 222 8.70 -15.37 2.78
CA THR A 222 9.28 -14.08 2.37
C THR A 222 8.46 -13.53 1.22
N GLY A 223 8.14 -12.24 1.26
CA GLY A 223 7.29 -11.64 0.25
C GLY A 223 7.37 -10.13 0.17
N VAL A 224 6.61 -9.59 -0.78
CA VAL A 224 6.51 -8.15 -1.04
C VAL A 224 5.06 -7.70 -1.11
N MET A 225 4.81 -6.45 -0.74
CA MET A 225 3.51 -5.82 -0.87
C MET A 225 3.60 -4.33 -1.20
N ASP A 226 2.72 -3.92 -2.10
CA ASP A 226 2.41 -2.53 -2.42
C ASP A 226 0.89 -2.48 -2.42
N LEU A 227 0.26 -1.71 -1.53
CA LEU A 227 -1.20 -1.76 -1.36
C LEU A 227 -1.76 -0.49 -0.72
N ARG A 228 -3.07 -0.50 -0.46
CA ARG A 228 -3.75 0.55 0.28
C ARG A 228 -4.58 -0.07 1.39
N LEU A 229 -4.39 0.44 2.61
CA LEU A 229 -5.16 0.04 3.79
C LEU A 229 -6.22 1.10 4.07
N TYR A 230 -7.34 0.67 4.67
CA TYR A 230 -8.53 1.49 4.84
C TYR A 230 -9.07 1.45 6.27
N ASN A 231 -9.53 2.59 6.75
CA ASN A 231 -10.38 2.74 7.93
C ASN A 231 -11.58 3.60 7.54
N GLY A 232 -12.79 3.03 7.55
CA GLY A 232 -14.00 3.74 7.10
C GLY A 232 -13.88 4.32 5.67
N THR A 233 -13.92 5.64 5.54
CA THR A 233 -13.71 6.36 4.27
C THR A 233 -12.25 6.78 4.03
N GLN A 234 -11.40 6.69 5.05
CA GLN A 234 -9.99 7.06 4.99
C GLN A 234 -9.14 5.90 4.44
N SER A 235 -7.95 6.23 3.93
CA SER A 235 -7.01 5.23 3.44
C SER A 235 -5.56 5.70 3.48
N ILE A 236 -4.64 4.80 3.82
CA ILE A 236 -3.20 5.03 3.83
C ILE A 236 -2.49 4.11 2.82
N PRO A 237 -1.46 4.59 2.10
CA PRO A 237 -0.64 3.75 1.23
C PRO A 237 0.35 2.88 2.03
N VAL A 238 0.60 1.68 1.53
CA VAL A 238 1.77 0.86 1.88
C VAL A 238 2.60 0.70 0.63
N GLU A 239 3.86 1.13 0.66
CA GLU A 239 4.76 1.13 -0.51
C GLU A 239 6.06 0.42 -0.18
N ARG A 240 6.57 -0.38 -1.12
CA ARG A 240 7.85 -1.12 -1.00
C ARG A 240 7.91 -1.93 0.30
N GLY A 241 6.79 -2.56 0.65
CA GLY A 241 6.72 -3.47 1.78
C GLY A 241 7.47 -4.75 1.45
N GLU A 242 8.49 -5.07 2.21
CA GLU A 242 9.23 -6.33 2.19
C GLU A 242 9.07 -6.99 3.55
N PHE A 243 8.79 -8.29 3.58
CA PHE A 243 8.61 -9.02 4.83
C PHE A 243 9.21 -10.41 4.76
N ARG A 244 9.63 -10.89 5.93
CA ARG A 244 9.88 -12.30 6.22
C ARG A 244 9.21 -12.62 7.54
N LEU A 245 8.22 -13.50 7.53
CA LEU A 245 7.42 -13.83 8.71
C LEU A 245 7.31 -15.35 8.88
N PRO A 246 7.32 -15.86 10.13
CA PRO A 246 7.01 -17.25 10.39
C PRO A 246 5.51 -17.47 10.26
N LEU A 247 5.10 -18.71 10.00
CA LEU A 247 3.73 -19.18 10.03
C LEU A 247 3.66 -20.49 10.83
N ASN A 248 2.59 -20.64 11.60
CA ASN A 248 2.35 -21.74 12.53
C ASN A 248 0.84 -21.92 12.70
N GLY A 249 0.40 -23.02 13.32
CA GLY A 249 -1.02 -23.25 13.66
C GLY A 249 -1.88 -23.62 12.45
N PHE A 250 -1.34 -24.43 11.55
CA PHE A 250 -2.09 -25.04 10.44
C PHE A 250 -2.94 -26.21 10.92
#